data_AF-A0AAW1Q6L3-F1
#
_entry.id   AF-A0AAW1Q6L3-F1
#
_cell.length_a   1.000
_cell.length_b   1.000
_cell.length_c   1.000
_cell.angle_alpha   90.00
_cell.angle_beta   90.00
_cell.angle_gamma   90.00
#
_symmetry.space_group_name_H-M   'P 1'
#
loop_
_entity.id
_entity.type
_entity.pdbx_description
1 polymer ?
#
loop_
_entity_poly.entity_id
_entity_poly.type
_entity_poly.pdbx_seq_one_letter_code
_entity_poly.pdbx_strand_id
1 'polypeptide(L)'
;MAAFTCPAGQVTTRAGLFDIFTKPAIPTADPRVEELVDSLLDAVRNTDGGAKASAQKREQIGELVEELSGSCIRAPTRSPLFWGEYTVAYCSNPNAPGGPVLRSGPGRALLTNQRLTQTLTAPNSLLNSVSFKTAGLFPGTANQEGTVKIVDGNRYRVTLQSPSIKLAGGKGGDAADENGVERLFEVVYLDSRIRVVRFLPTQEQGDPSVFVFQRTAAQADEEEEEEEVYEEEEEEEEEESNGSKRGGGFDLGSLFAKPPPSSMATIAERNYGQAKDAAKQQAGTVRAKVRQAAGAQPQEGTARAGGRKAAAAASNGAGKGKEAAQRAAVQKRLQELTAAAREAQEEAKQSGKALRDFERSSAGPLRQAEQARAVIARYASETESAQQQAEMAAEAEKKAAQQFKEAAANLRELQKSLR
;
A
#
# COMPACT_ATOMS: atom_id res chain seq x y z
N MET A 1 42.03 24.43 40.45
CA MET A 1 42.60 25.43 39.55
C MET A 1 44.07 25.10 39.35
N ALA A 2 44.41 24.49 38.22
CA ALA A 2 45.78 24.35 37.74
C ALA A 2 45.71 24.27 36.22
N ALA A 3 46.20 25.33 35.58
CA ALA A 3 46.29 25.47 34.13
C ALA A 3 47.45 24.59 33.63
N PHE A 4 47.18 23.77 32.62
CA PHE A 4 48.22 23.06 31.87
C PHE A 4 48.42 23.74 30.52
N THR A 5 49.64 24.23 30.35
CA THR A 5 50.20 24.88 29.17
C THR A 5 50.61 23.84 28.13
N CYS A 6 50.34 24.13 26.85
CA CYS A 6 50.87 23.41 25.70
C CYS A 6 52.38 23.62 25.54
N PRO A 7 53.10 22.64 24.99
CA PRO A 7 54.24 22.90 24.13
C PRO A 7 53.90 22.66 22.66
N ALA A 8 54.25 23.64 21.84
CA ALA A 8 54.25 23.58 20.40
C ALA A 8 55.28 22.56 19.90
N GLY A 9 54.85 21.66 19.02
CA GLY A 9 55.72 20.81 18.21
C GLY A 9 55.34 20.98 16.73
N GLN A 10 56.11 21.78 16.00
CA GLN A 10 56.11 21.75 14.53
C GLN A 10 56.81 20.47 14.07
N VAL A 11 56.16 19.67 13.24
CA VAL A 11 56.84 18.70 12.37
C VAL A 11 56.18 18.70 10.99
N THR A 12 56.90 19.31 10.06
CA THR A 12 57.10 18.95 8.65
C THR A 12 55.93 18.29 7.91
N THR A 13 55.25 19.11 7.11
CA THR A 13 54.48 18.69 5.93
C THR A 13 55.40 18.09 4.88
N ARG A 14 55.21 16.80 4.57
CA ARG A 14 55.56 16.25 3.27
C ARG A 14 54.25 15.83 2.61
N ALA A 15 53.80 16.67 1.68
CA ALA A 15 52.68 16.39 0.80
C ALA A 15 53.08 15.24 -0.13
N GLY A 16 52.52 14.05 0.13
CA GLY A 16 52.20 13.09 -0.91
C GLY A 16 50.78 13.41 -1.39
N LEU A 17 50.69 14.20 -2.45
CA LEU A 17 49.51 14.24 -3.31
C LEU A 17 49.52 12.93 -4.12
N PHE A 18 48.34 12.38 -4.39
CA PHE A 18 48.05 11.14 -5.13
C PHE A 18 47.92 9.85 -4.29
N ASP A 19 46.89 9.80 -3.44
CA ASP A 19 46.21 8.57 -2.98
C ASP A 19 44.71 8.91 -2.71
N ILE A 20 44.01 9.42 -3.73
CA ILE A 20 42.60 9.88 -3.61
C ILE A 20 41.60 8.92 -4.30
N PHE A 21 42.04 7.80 -4.90
CA PHE A 21 41.15 6.86 -5.58
C PHE A 21 41.28 5.41 -5.11
N THR A 22 41.49 5.17 -3.81
CA THR A 22 41.09 3.87 -3.26
C THR A 22 39.57 3.89 -3.04
N LYS A 23 38.83 3.31 -4.01
CA LYS A 23 37.40 2.95 -3.95
C LYS A 23 37.10 2.49 -2.51
N PRO A 24 36.17 3.10 -1.75
CA PRO A 24 35.82 2.56 -0.44
C PRO A 24 35.32 1.14 -0.67
N ALA A 25 36.08 0.15 -0.22
CA ALA A 25 35.70 -1.24 -0.31
C ALA A 25 34.27 -1.35 0.23
N ILE A 26 33.33 -1.73 -0.64
CA ILE A 26 31.97 -2.08 -0.26
C ILE A 26 32.13 -3.07 0.89
N PRO A 27 31.63 -2.76 2.09
CA PRO A 27 31.78 -3.68 3.22
C PRO A 27 31.14 -4.99 2.77
N THR A 28 31.98 -6.04 2.64
CA THR A 28 31.57 -7.40 2.28
C THR A 28 30.31 -7.71 3.09
N ALA A 29 29.16 -7.74 2.41
CA ALA A 29 27.89 -7.89 3.09
C ALA A 29 27.93 -9.21 3.84
N ASP A 30 27.61 -9.18 5.14
CA ASP A 30 27.50 -10.41 5.91
C ASP A 30 26.39 -11.24 5.24
N PRO A 31 26.68 -12.48 4.76
CA PRO A 31 25.70 -13.28 4.02
C PRO A 31 24.40 -13.49 4.82
N ARG A 32 24.48 -13.44 6.15
CA ARG A 32 23.29 -13.51 7.02
C ARG A 32 22.37 -12.31 6.86
N VAL A 33 22.93 -11.11 6.69
CA VAL A 33 22.13 -9.88 6.50
C VAL A 33 21.46 -9.91 5.13
N GLU A 34 22.14 -10.43 4.11
CA GLU A 34 21.55 -10.62 2.79
C GLU A 34 20.35 -11.59 2.83
N GLU A 35 20.49 -12.72 3.52
CA GLU A 35 19.40 -13.68 3.75
C GLU A 35 18.20 -13.04 4.47
N LEU A 36 18.45 -12.15 5.45
CA LEU A 36 17.39 -11.40 6.15
C LEU A 36 16.68 -10.40 5.23
N VAL A 37 17.43 -9.70 4.38
CA VAL A 37 16.87 -8.78 3.37
C VAL A 37 16.01 -9.56 2.37
N ASP A 38 16.47 -10.71 1.90
CA ASP A 38 15.73 -11.57 0.98
C ASP A 38 14.44 -12.10 1.63
N SER A 39 14.54 -12.57 2.88
CA SER A 39 13.38 -13.01 3.65
C SER A 39 12.36 -11.88 3.86
N LEU A 40 12.83 -10.66 4.14
CA LEU A 40 11.97 -9.49 4.29
C LEU A 40 11.27 -9.15 2.97
N LEU A 41 11.98 -9.13 1.85
CA LEU A 41 11.43 -8.84 0.54
C LEU A 41 10.38 -9.88 0.12
N ASP A 42 10.63 -11.17 0.37
CA ASP A 42 9.66 -12.23 0.12
C ASP A 42 8.45 -12.16 1.04
N ALA A 43 8.64 -11.78 2.32
CA ALA A 43 7.54 -11.55 3.25
C ALA A 43 6.68 -10.34 2.83
N VAL A 44 7.29 -9.30 2.29
CA VAL A 44 6.59 -8.11 1.78
C VAL A 44 5.91 -8.37 0.44
N ARG A 45 6.41 -9.33 -0.34
CA ARG A 45 5.84 -9.71 -1.64
C ARG A 45 4.35 -10.05 -1.51
N ASN A 46 3.56 -9.53 -2.46
CA ASN A 46 2.11 -9.71 -2.55
C ASN A 46 1.27 -9.11 -1.39
N THR A 47 1.86 -8.28 -0.52
CA THR A 47 1.11 -7.63 0.58
C THR A 47 0.35 -6.38 0.14
N ASP A 48 0.50 -5.92 -1.10
CA ASP A 48 -0.14 -4.70 -1.62
C ASP A 48 0.14 -3.48 -0.73
N GLY A 49 1.43 -3.23 -0.43
CA GLY A 49 1.85 -2.16 0.45
C GLY A 49 1.39 -2.34 1.91
N GLY A 50 1.35 -3.58 2.40
CA GLY A 50 0.88 -3.96 3.74
C GLY A 50 -0.64 -4.09 3.89
N ALA A 51 -1.39 -3.75 2.85
CA ALA A 51 -2.83 -3.62 2.90
C ALA A 51 -3.57 -4.99 2.85
N LYS A 52 -2.91 -6.04 2.34
CA LYS A 52 -3.34 -7.45 2.36
C LYS A 52 -2.56 -8.31 3.37
N ALA A 53 -1.64 -7.72 4.14
CA ALA A 53 -0.87 -8.46 5.14
C ALA A 53 -1.75 -8.85 6.34
N SER A 54 -1.77 -10.13 6.69
CA SER A 54 -2.39 -10.64 7.92
C SER A 54 -1.63 -10.17 9.17
N ALA A 55 -2.26 -10.19 10.34
CA ALA A 55 -1.62 -9.78 11.59
C ALA A 55 -0.30 -10.54 11.86
N GLN A 56 -0.31 -11.87 11.68
CA GLN A 56 0.89 -12.71 11.80
C GLN A 56 2.00 -12.31 10.83
N LYS A 57 1.66 -11.98 9.58
CA LYS A 57 2.67 -11.56 8.60
C LYS A 57 3.26 -10.19 8.95
N ARG A 58 2.46 -9.29 9.52
CA ARG A 58 2.94 -7.97 10.00
C ARG A 58 3.87 -8.11 11.18
N GLU A 59 3.59 -9.04 12.09
CA GLU A 59 4.44 -9.38 13.23
C GLU A 59 5.79 -9.94 12.74
N GLN A 60 5.76 -10.94 11.85
CA GLN A 60 6.97 -11.50 11.23
C GLN A 60 7.82 -10.43 10.53
N ILE A 61 7.20 -9.52 9.77
CA ILE A 61 7.91 -8.40 9.14
C ILE A 61 8.52 -7.47 10.20
N GLY A 62 7.82 -7.24 11.31
CA GLY A 62 8.34 -6.44 12.42
C GLY A 62 9.58 -7.05 13.06
N GLU A 63 9.57 -8.36 13.30
CA GLU A 63 10.71 -9.11 13.84
C GLU A 63 11.93 -9.02 12.91
N LEU A 64 11.76 -9.27 11.61
CA LEU A 64 12.82 -9.17 10.61
C LEU A 64 13.43 -7.75 10.54
N VAL A 65 12.58 -6.72 10.62
CA VAL A 65 13.06 -5.32 10.62
C VAL A 65 13.85 -5.01 11.89
N GLU A 66 13.44 -5.53 13.04
CA GLU A 66 14.17 -5.31 14.29
C GLU A 66 15.53 -6.03 14.28
N GLU A 67 15.61 -7.23 13.71
CA GLU A 67 16.88 -7.94 13.51
C GLU A 67 17.82 -7.19 12.55
N LEU A 68 17.28 -6.68 11.44
CA LEU A 68 18.04 -5.85 10.49
C LEU A 68 18.53 -4.53 11.10
N SER A 69 17.81 -3.97 12.07
CA SER A 69 18.19 -2.70 12.71
C SER A 69 19.58 -2.75 13.38
N GLY A 70 20.00 -3.94 13.85
CA GLY A 70 21.32 -4.15 14.45
C GLY A 70 22.48 -4.07 13.47
N SER A 71 22.20 -4.21 12.16
CA SER A 71 23.20 -4.25 11.09
C SER A 71 23.25 -2.97 10.25
N CYS A 72 22.62 -1.88 10.73
CA CYS A 72 22.56 -0.62 9.99
C CYS A 72 23.92 0.09 9.90
N ILE A 73 24.22 0.68 8.75
CA ILE A 73 25.41 1.50 8.55
C ILE A 73 25.43 2.73 9.47
N ARG A 74 26.62 3.20 9.84
CA ARG A 74 26.75 4.38 10.69
C ARG A 74 26.37 5.65 9.91
N ALA A 75 25.38 6.39 10.43
CA ALA A 75 24.87 7.63 9.84
C ALA A 75 24.31 7.46 8.40
N PRO A 76 23.25 6.63 8.22
CA PRO A 76 22.69 6.31 6.91
C PRO A 76 22.21 7.54 6.12
N THR A 77 21.81 8.65 6.77
CA THR A 77 21.37 9.86 6.06
C THR A 77 22.49 10.58 5.31
N ARG A 78 23.76 10.25 5.58
CA ARG A 78 24.93 10.77 4.86
C ARG A 78 25.38 9.88 3.71
N SER A 79 24.87 8.65 3.64
CA SER A 79 25.21 7.71 2.58
C SER A 79 24.61 8.19 1.25
N PRO A 80 25.33 8.07 0.11
CA PRO A 80 24.75 8.35 -1.20
C PRO A 80 23.52 7.47 -1.47
N LEU A 81 23.50 6.25 -0.93
CA LEU A 81 22.38 5.31 -1.01
C LEU A 81 21.10 5.87 -0.38
N PHE A 82 21.18 6.88 0.50
CA PHE A 82 19.98 7.51 1.04
C PHE A 82 19.14 8.18 -0.05
N TRP A 83 19.78 8.70 -1.09
CA TRP A 83 19.15 9.37 -2.21
C TRP A 83 18.77 8.35 -3.31
N GLY A 84 17.92 8.78 -4.25
CA GLY A 84 17.47 7.96 -5.37
C GLY A 84 15.99 7.63 -5.36
N GLU A 85 15.57 6.82 -6.33
CA GLU A 85 14.19 6.38 -6.50
C GLU A 85 13.89 5.06 -5.78
N TYR A 86 12.83 5.09 -4.98
CA TYR A 86 12.39 3.97 -4.16
C TYR A 86 10.91 3.66 -4.36
N THR A 87 10.57 2.41 -4.60
CA THR A 87 9.19 1.92 -4.57
C THR A 87 8.79 1.52 -3.14
N VAL A 88 7.59 1.92 -2.69
CA VAL A 88 7.07 1.51 -1.38
C VAL A 88 6.59 0.06 -1.45
N ALA A 89 7.36 -0.85 -0.87
CA ALA A 89 7.04 -2.27 -0.87
C ALA A 89 6.04 -2.63 0.25
N TYR A 90 6.20 -2.05 1.45
CA TYR A 90 5.35 -2.31 2.60
C TYR A 90 5.21 -1.11 3.54
N CYS A 91 4.05 -1.03 4.20
CA CYS A 91 3.83 -0.16 5.34
C CYS A 91 3.02 -0.89 6.42
N SER A 92 3.43 -0.79 7.69
CA SER A 92 2.69 -1.41 8.82
C SER A 92 1.30 -0.81 9.01
N ASN A 93 1.15 0.50 8.74
CA ASN A 93 -0.13 1.19 8.70
C ASN A 93 -0.50 1.52 7.24
N PRO A 94 -1.34 0.70 6.58
CA PRO A 94 -1.61 0.84 5.14
C PRO A 94 -2.29 2.17 4.76
N ASN A 95 -2.83 2.91 5.74
CA ASN A 95 -3.46 4.23 5.55
C ASN A 95 -2.47 5.41 5.68
N ALA A 96 -1.23 5.16 6.13
CA ALA A 96 -0.21 6.20 6.31
C ALA A 96 0.44 6.72 5.00
N PRO A 97 0.74 5.88 3.98
CA PRO A 97 1.33 6.35 2.73
C PRO A 97 0.27 6.96 1.78
N GLY A 98 0.58 8.11 1.17
CA GLY A 98 -0.29 8.77 0.18
C GLY A 98 -1.38 9.69 0.75
N GLY A 99 -1.41 9.90 2.06
CA GLY A 99 -2.36 10.77 2.72
C GLY A 99 -3.78 10.19 2.83
N PRO A 100 -4.65 10.83 3.63
CA PRO A 100 -6.00 10.31 3.90
C PRO A 100 -6.86 10.22 2.63
N VAL A 101 -6.64 11.07 1.63
CA VAL A 101 -7.50 11.16 0.44
C VAL A 101 -7.33 9.96 -0.52
N LEU A 102 -6.12 9.45 -0.71
CA LEU A 102 -5.86 8.37 -1.68
C LEU A 102 -6.10 6.97 -1.12
N ARG A 103 -6.14 6.80 0.22
CA ARG A 103 -6.26 5.50 0.87
C ARG A 103 -7.36 5.37 1.93
N SER A 104 -8.10 6.42 2.28
CA SER A 104 -9.29 6.26 3.14
C SER A 104 -10.47 5.66 2.36
N GLY A 105 -11.09 4.65 2.97
CA GLY A 105 -12.36 4.02 2.57
C GLY A 105 -12.56 3.83 1.06
N PRO A 106 -13.38 4.68 0.40
CA PRO A 106 -13.78 4.51 -1.01
C PRO A 106 -12.64 4.71 -2.02
N GLY A 107 -11.55 5.41 -1.67
CA GLY A 107 -10.41 5.63 -2.59
C GLY A 107 -9.70 4.32 -2.96
N ARG A 108 -9.58 3.38 -2.02
CA ARG A 108 -8.92 2.09 -2.23
C ARG A 108 -9.74 1.13 -3.10
N ALA A 109 -11.06 1.27 -3.11
CA ALA A 109 -11.95 0.46 -3.95
C ALA A 109 -11.96 0.94 -5.41
N LEU A 110 -11.73 2.23 -5.64
CA LEU A 110 -11.77 2.83 -6.99
C LEU A 110 -10.39 2.94 -7.64
N LEU A 111 -9.31 2.94 -6.86
CA LEU A 111 -7.93 3.12 -7.33
C LEU A 111 -7.15 1.81 -7.17
N THR A 112 -7.37 0.86 -8.08
CA THR A 112 -6.68 -0.43 -8.07
C THR A 112 -5.27 -0.29 -8.64
N ASN A 113 -4.33 -1.12 -8.15
CA ASN A 113 -2.93 -1.16 -8.58
C ASN A 113 -2.18 0.17 -8.37
N GLN A 114 -2.17 0.66 -7.13
CA GLN A 114 -1.38 1.83 -6.78
C GLN A 114 0.11 1.46 -6.74
N ARG A 115 0.93 2.03 -7.62
CA ARG A 115 2.39 1.96 -7.51
C ARG A 115 2.87 3.27 -6.91
N LEU A 116 3.42 3.17 -5.70
CA LEU A 116 3.92 4.29 -4.92
C LEU A 116 5.42 4.34 -5.07
N THR A 117 5.92 5.43 -5.64
CA THR A 117 7.34 5.72 -5.74
C THR A 117 7.65 6.96 -4.92
N GLN A 118 8.80 6.96 -4.27
CA GLN A 118 9.36 8.05 -3.52
C GLN A 118 10.75 8.32 -4.09
N THR A 119 10.91 9.49 -4.69
CA THR A 119 12.19 9.96 -5.20
C THR A 119 12.76 10.95 -4.19
N LEU A 120 13.96 10.66 -3.70
CA LEU A 120 14.75 11.61 -2.91
C LEU A 120 15.87 12.16 -3.77
N THR A 121 15.86 13.46 -4.01
CA THR A 121 16.90 14.13 -4.79
C THR A 121 17.67 15.08 -3.89
N ALA A 122 18.99 14.93 -3.87
CA ALA A 122 19.86 15.85 -3.15
C ALA A 122 19.71 17.28 -3.73
N PRO A 123 19.80 18.34 -2.91
CA PRO A 123 20.17 18.33 -1.49
C PRO A 123 18.99 18.16 -0.52
N ASN A 124 17.74 18.38 -0.95
CA ASN A 124 16.58 18.45 -0.04
C ASN A 124 15.22 18.25 -0.71
N SER A 125 15.14 17.67 -1.90
CA SER A 125 13.88 17.47 -2.61
C SER A 125 13.31 16.07 -2.37
N LEU A 126 12.00 15.99 -2.14
CA LEU A 126 11.25 14.75 -2.07
C LEU A 126 10.03 14.82 -2.98
N LEU A 127 9.88 13.79 -3.81
CA LEU A 127 8.71 13.62 -4.67
C LEU A 127 8.10 12.25 -4.38
N ASN A 128 6.92 12.24 -3.80
CA ASN A 128 6.09 11.04 -3.69
C ASN A 128 5.14 11.01 -4.89
N SER A 129 5.26 10.01 -5.76
CA SER A 129 4.32 9.79 -6.86
C SER A 129 3.48 8.55 -6.59
N VAL A 130 2.19 8.66 -6.82
CA VAL A 130 1.24 7.55 -6.76
C VAL A 130 0.60 7.44 -8.13
N SER A 131 1.00 6.40 -8.87
CA SER A 131 0.32 6.03 -10.10
C SER A 131 -0.82 5.08 -9.77
N PHE A 132 -2.01 5.35 -10.31
CA PHE A 132 -3.21 4.56 -10.04
C PHE A 132 -4.06 4.40 -11.30
N LYS A 133 -4.95 3.40 -11.28
CA LYS A 133 -6.00 3.26 -12.31
C LYS A 133 -7.36 3.44 -11.67
N THR A 134 -8.08 4.47 -12.09
CA THR A 134 -9.46 4.73 -11.66
C THR A 134 -10.40 3.75 -12.33
N ALA A 135 -11.16 2.99 -11.52
CA ALA A 135 -12.04 1.92 -11.94
C ALA A 135 -11.37 0.87 -12.87
N GLY A 136 -10.03 0.76 -12.81
CA GLY A 136 -9.24 -0.10 -13.70
C GLY A 136 -9.08 0.39 -15.15
N LEU A 137 -9.73 1.49 -15.54
CA LEU A 137 -9.76 1.97 -16.94
C LEU A 137 -8.92 3.22 -17.18
N PHE A 138 -8.95 4.21 -16.29
CA PHE A 138 -8.31 5.51 -16.54
C PHE A 138 -7.03 5.65 -15.71
N PRO A 139 -5.86 5.82 -16.33
CA PRO A 139 -4.64 6.10 -15.60
C PRO A 139 -4.70 7.49 -14.98
N GLY A 140 -4.30 7.59 -13.71
CA GLY A 140 -4.13 8.84 -13.00
C GLY A 140 -2.81 8.83 -12.23
N THR A 141 -2.30 10.02 -11.95
CA THR A 141 -1.09 10.21 -11.14
C THR A 141 -1.38 11.25 -10.07
N ALA A 142 -0.97 10.98 -8.84
CA ALA A 142 -0.97 11.95 -7.77
C ALA A 142 0.47 12.17 -7.33
N ASN A 143 0.94 13.41 -7.45
CA ASN A 143 2.30 13.79 -7.07
C ASN A 143 2.23 14.68 -5.84
N GLN A 144 3.01 14.33 -4.83
CA GLN A 144 3.15 15.10 -3.61
C GLN A 144 4.61 15.48 -3.45
N GLU A 145 4.88 16.76 -3.64
CA GLU A 145 6.21 17.35 -3.46
C GLU A 145 6.42 17.66 -1.97
N GLY A 146 7.69 17.65 -1.56
CA GLY A 146 8.08 17.96 -0.21
C GLY A 146 9.57 18.26 -0.11
N THR A 147 9.97 18.72 1.06
CA THR A 147 11.38 19.00 1.36
C THR A 147 11.89 18.10 2.47
N VAL A 148 13.16 17.68 2.35
CA VAL A 148 13.85 16.84 3.33
C VAL A 148 14.88 17.67 4.08
N LYS A 149 14.81 17.66 5.41
CA LYS A 149 15.80 18.26 6.30
C LYS A 149 16.41 17.17 7.17
N ILE A 150 17.70 16.90 6.99
CA ILE A 150 18.45 15.99 7.84
C ILE A 150 18.54 16.60 9.25
N VAL A 151 18.08 15.87 10.26
CA VAL A 151 18.14 16.29 11.66
C VAL A 151 19.39 15.75 12.32
N ASP A 152 19.68 14.46 12.07
CA ASP A 152 20.85 13.76 12.60
C ASP A 152 21.29 12.65 11.62
N GLY A 153 22.36 11.91 11.96
CA GLY A 153 22.90 10.82 11.14
C GLY A 153 21.89 9.72 10.80
N ASN A 154 20.87 9.52 11.66
CA ASN A 154 19.86 8.46 11.47
C ASN A 154 18.45 9.03 11.23
N ARG A 155 18.25 10.35 11.34
CA ARG A 155 16.91 10.96 11.36
C ARG A 155 16.79 12.12 10.40
N TYR A 156 15.65 12.19 9.72
CA TYR A 156 15.33 13.27 8.80
C TYR A 156 13.86 13.68 8.96
N ARG A 157 13.62 14.98 8.78
CA ARG A 157 12.29 15.59 8.78
C ARG A 157 11.87 15.80 7.35
N VAL A 158 10.62 15.48 7.04
CA VAL A 158 10.00 15.73 5.74
C VAL A 158 8.87 16.72 5.92
N THR A 159 8.88 17.79 5.15
CA THR A 159 7.76 18.74 5.05
C THR A 159 7.04 18.46 3.73
N LEU A 160 5.87 17.84 3.81
CA LEU A 160 5.07 17.48 2.64
C LEU A 160 4.13 18.62 2.27
N GLN A 161 4.12 19.03 1.01
CA GLN A 161 3.10 19.92 0.47
C GLN A 161 1.82 19.15 0.16
N SER A 162 0.78 19.88 -0.20
CA SER A 162 -0.47 19.28 -0.64
C SER A 162 -0.32 18.53 -1.97
N PRO A 163 -0.98 17.37 -2.14
CA PRO A 163 -0.83 16.57 -3.34
C PRO A 163 -1.52 17.22 -4.55
N SER A 164 -0.82 17.23 -5.69
CA SER A 164 -1.40 17.54 -7.00
C SER A 164 -1.93 16.26 -7.64
N ILE A 165 -3.22 16.21 -7.99
CA ILE A 165 -3.84 15.04 -8.60
C ILE A 165 -4.12 15.33 -10.08
N LYS A 166 -3.46 14.58 -10.98
CA LYS A 166 -3.69 14.64 -12.43
C LYS A 166 -4.47 13.40 -12.87
N LEU A 167 -5.68 13.62 -13.36
CA LEU A 167 -6.52 12.57 -13.96
C LEU A 167 -6.50 12.72 -15.48
N ALA A 168 -6.32 11.62 -16.23
CA ALA A 168 -6.37 11.66 -17.69
C ALA A 168 -7.77 12.11 -18.15
N GLY A 169 -7.86 13.29 -18.78
CA GLY A 169 -9.10 13.85 -19.35
C GLY A 169 -9.74 15.02 -18.58
N GLY A 170 -9.16 15.48 -17.47
CA GLY A 170 -9.66 16.65 -16.73
C GLY A 170 -8.55 17.49 -16.12
N LYS A 171 -8.79 18.79 -15.91
CA LYS A 171 -7.87 19.66 -15.15
C LYS A 171 -7.81 19.16 -13.71
N GLY A 172 -6.61 18.81 -13.25
CA GLY A 172 -6.36 18.39 -11.87
C GLY A 172 -6.80 19.47 -10.89
N GLY A 173 -7.50 19.08 -9.83
CA GLY A 173 -7.80 19.97 -8.71
C GLY A 173 -6.63 19.94 -7.73
N ASP A 174 -6.15 21.11 -7.34
CA ASP A 174 -5.21 21.23 -6.22
C ASP A 174 -5.98 20.91 -4.93
N ALA A 175 -5.53 19.90 -4.18
CA ALA A 175 -6.05 19.67 -2.84
C ALA A 175 -5.53 20.81 -1.95
N ALA A 176 -6.30 21.89 -1.82
CA ALA A 176 -5.87 23.08 -1.10
C ALA A 176 -5.87 22.84 0.42
N ASP A 177 -4.69 22.53 0.97
CA ASP A 177 -4.31 22.85 2.34
C ASP A 177 -2.91 23.49 2.31
N GLU A 178 -2.81 24.75 2.76
CA GLU A 178 -1.57 25.55 2.74
C GLU A 178 -0.57 25.14 3.84
N ASN A 179 -1.01 24.32 4.80
CA ASN A 179 -0.19 23.88 5.92
C ASN A 179 0.46 22.54 5.59
N GLY A 180 1.71 22.57 5.15
CA GLY A 180 2.49 21.37 4.91
C GLY A 180 2.60 20.51 6.18
N VAL A 181 2.47 19.19 6.02
CA VAL A 181 2.55 18.26 7.15
C VAL A 181 4.01 17.90 7.37
N GLU A 182 4.55 18.27 8.53
CA GLU A 182 5.87 17.84 8.97
C GLU A 182 5.82 16.42 9.54
N ARG A 183 6.73 15.55 9.09
CA ARG A 183 6.88 14.18 9.58
C ARG A 183 8.34 13.89 9.91
N LEU A 184 8.58 13.22 11.04
CA LEU A 184 9.91 12.79 11.44
C LEU A 184 10.11 11.30 11.15
N PHE A 185 11.19 10.97 10.45
CA PHE A 185 11.55 9.60 10.11
C PHE A 185 12.92 9.26 10.68
N GLU A 186 13.05 8.01 11.09
CA GLU A 186 14.29 7.37 11.52
C GLU A 186 14.63 6.25 10.53
N VAL A 187 15.83 6.29 9.96
CA VAL A 187 16.33 5.23 9.09
C VAL A 187 16.80 4.09 9.97
N VAL A 188 16.10 2.95 9.87
CA VAL A 188 16.36 1.74 10.66
C VAL A 188 17.43 0.89 9.97
N TYR A 189 17.35 0.77 8.65
CA TYR A 189 18.28 0.01 7.84
C TYR A 189 18.39 0.64 6.45
N LEU A 190 19.58 0.62 5.86
CA LEU A 190 19.85 1.15 4.53
C LEU A 190 20.89 0.27 3.83
N ASP A 191 20.55 -0.15 2.62
CA ASP A 191 21.37 -0.96 1.73
C ASP A 191 21.10 -0.53 0.27
N SER A 192 21.90 -1.04 -0.65
CA SER A 192 21.76 -0.90 -2.10
C SER A 192 20.37 -1.28 -2.62
N ARG A 193 19.72 -2.28 -2.01
CA ARG A 193 18.43 -2.84 -2.47
C ARG A 193 17.22 -2.25 -1.74
N ILE A 194 17.36 -1.96 -0.45
CA ILE A 194 16.24 -1.54 0.41
C ILE A 194 16.60 -0.41 1.35
N ARG A 195 15.59 0.38 1.68
CA ARG A 195 15.63 1.37 2.77
C ARG A 195 14.46 1.12 3.70
N VAL A 196 14.75 0.90 4.98
CA VAL A 196 13.73 0.72 6.01
C VAL A 196 13.71 1.94 6.90
N VAL A 197 12.54 2.55 7.07
CA VAL A 197 12.39 3.72 7.93
C VAL A 197 11.19 3.55 8.86
N ARG A 198 11.32 4.16 10.04
CA ARG A 198 10.29 4.22 11.07
C ARG A 198 9.80 5.65 11.17
N PHE A 199 8.50 5.83 11.05
CA PHE A 199 7.85 7.10 11.35
C PHE A 199 7.74 7.26 12.86
N LEU A 200 8.31 8.36 13.36
CA LEU A 200 8.24 8.75 14.77
C LEU A 200 7.12 9.79 14.92
N PRO A 201 6.01 9.44 15.56
CA PRO A 201 4.92 10.38 15.75
C PRO A 201 5.35 11.49 16.72
N THR A 202 5.21 12.74 16.30
CA THR A 202 5.16 13.88 17.24
C THR A 202 3.82 13.77 17.99
N GLN A 203 3.73 14.17 19.27
CA GLN A 203 2.63 13.86 20.23
C GLN A 203 1.16 13.99 19.73
N GLU A 204 0.90 14.60 18.58
CA GLU A 204 -0.42 14.79 17.97
C GLU A 204 -0.66 13.97 16.67
N GLN A 205 0.33 13.22 16.18
CA GLN A 205 0.32 12.63 14.84
C GLN A 205 0.48 11.11 14.82
N GLY A 206 -0.60 10.39 15.17
CA GLY A 206 -0.82 8.99 14.79
C GLY A 206 0.11 7.93 15.40
N ASP A 207 -0.05 6.69 14.94
CA ASP A 207 0.69 5.52 15.43
C ASP A 207 2.07 5.37 14.75
N PRO A 208 3.10 4.89 15.48
CA PRO A 208 4.40 4.60 14.88
C PRO A 208 4.24 3.59 13.76
N SER A 209 4.83 3.91 12.61
CA SER A 209 4.64 3.12 11.37
C SER A 209 5.98 2.79 10.74
N VAL A 210 6.16 1.55 10.29
CA VAL A 210 7.36 1.08 9.60
C VAL A 210 7.08 1.08 8.11
N PHE A 211 8.04 1.57 7.32
CA PHE A 211 8.00 1.60 5.87
C PHE A 211 9.22 0.85 5.33
N VAL A 212 8.97 -0.05 4.38
CA VAL A 212 10.01 -0.76 3.64
C VAL A 212 9.96 -0.26 2.20
N PHE A 213 11.06 0.34 1.78
CA PHE A 213 11.28 0.86 0.44
C PHE A 213 12.25 -0.06 -0.30
N GLN A 214 11.96 -0.33 -1.57
CA GLN A 214 12.82 -1.09 -2.47
C GLN A 214 13.36 -0.15 -3.54
N ARG A 215 14.66 -0.13 -3.78
CA ARG A 215 15.27 0.71 -4.82
C ARG A 215 14.77 0.27 -6.19
N THR A 216 14.39 1.22 -7.05
CA THR A 216 13.98 0.91 -8.42
C THR A 216 15.25 0.72 -9.27
N ALA A 217 15.42 -0.44 -9.89
CA ALA A 217 16.65 -0.83 -10.60
C ALA A 217 17.08 0.11 -11.75
N ALA A 218 16.21 1.00 -12.22
CA ALA A 218 16.51 1.92 -13.32
C ALA A 218 17.67 2.92 -13.05
N GLN A 219 18.14 3.05 -11.81
CA GLN A 219 19.33 3.85 -11.47
C GLN A 219 20.54 3.00 -11.06
N ALA A 220 20.37 1.68 -10.89
CA ALA A 220 21.51 0.81 -10.65
C ALA A 220 22.29 0.58 -11.95
N ASP A 221 21.55 0.43 -13.06
CA ASP A 221 22.12 0.23 -14.39
C ASP A 221 22.78 1.51 -14.94
N GLU A 222 22.24 2.72 -14.65
CA GLU A 222 22.89 3.99 -15.09
C GLU A 222 24.19 4.29 -14.32
N GLU A 223 24.31 3.91 -13.04
CA GLU A 223 25.56 4.04 -12.27
C GLU A 223 26.62 3.01 -12.72
N GLU A 224 26.20 1.82 -13.19
CA GLU A 224 27.09 0.82 -13.80
C GLU A 224 27.49 1.22 -15.24
N GLU A 225 26.56 1.72 -16.07
CA GLU A 225 26.85 2.21 -17.42
C GLU A 225 27.73 3.47 -17.40
N GLU A 226 27.56 4.40 -16.45
CA GLU A 226 28.48 5.54 -16.31
C GLU A 226 29.89 5.09 -15.87
N GLU A 227 30.05 4.07 -15.00
CA GLU A 227 31.37 3.51 -14.67
C GLU A 227 31.99 2.75 -15.87
N GLU A 228 31.21 2.01 -16.67
CA GLU A 228 31.69 1.32 -17.89
C GLU A 228 32.11 2.31 -18.99
N VAL A 229 31.44 3.44 -19.15
CA VAL A 229 31.80 4.46 -20.16
C VAL A 229 33.15 5.13 -19.83
N TYR A 230 33.52 5.28 -18.56
CA TYR A 230 34.85 5.80 -18.19
C TYR A 230 35.97 4.75 -18.34
N GLU A 231 35.68 3.45 -18.22
CA GLU A 231 36.66 2.38 -18.50
C GLU A 231 36.82 2.14 -20.01
N GLU A 232 35.74 2.22 -20.81
CA GLU A 232 35.82 2.12 -22.27
C GLU A 232 36.52 3.33 -22.92
N GLU A 233 36.38 4.56 -22.41
CA GLU A 233 37.12 5.71 -22.95
C GLU A 233 38.65 5.64 -22.69
N GLU A 234 39.11 4.97 -21.63
CA GLU A 234 40.55 4.67 -21.42
C GLU A 234 41.04 3.53 -22.32
N GLU A 235 40.18 2.58 -22.70
CA GLU A 235 40.54 1.49 -23.63
C GLU A 235 40.44 1.92 -25.12
N GLU A 236 39.55 2.85 -25.48
CA GLU A 236 39.41 3.36 -26.85
C GLU A 236 40.57 4.27 -27.30
N GLU A 237 41.33 4.89 -26.38
CA GLU A 237 42.59 5.58 -26.73
C GLU A 237 43.74 4.61 -27.10
N GLU A 238 43.63 3.30 -26.79
CA GLU A 238 44.61 2.29 -27.18
C GLU A 238 44.25 1.52 -28.47
N GLU A 239 43.00 1.55 -28.94
CA GLU A 239 42.54 0.73 -30.08
C GLU A 239 42.31 1.48 -31.43
N GLU A 240 42.55 2.79 -31.53
CA GLU A 240 42.53 3.54 -32.81
C GLU A 240 43.72 3.23 -33.76
N SER A 241 44.22 2.00 -33.77
CA SER A 241 45.24 1.56 -34.72
C SER A 241 44.96 0.25 -35.43
N ASN A 242 43.71 -0.22 -35.61
CA ASN A 242 43.45 -1.25 -36.65
C ASN A 242 42.00 -1.32 -37.18
N GLY A 243 41.75 -0.52 -38.22
CA GLY A 243 41.18 -0.95 -39.50
C GLY A 243 40.03 -1.96 -39.62
N SER A 244 38.97 -1.48 -40.29
CA SER A 244 38.36 -2.06 -41.52
C SER A 244 36.91 -2.57 -41.44
N LYS A 245 36.02 -1.70 -41.95
CA LYS A 245 34.95 -1.97 -42.95
C LYS A 245 34.44 -3.41 -43.11
N ARG A 246 33.17 -3.62 -42.76
CA ARG A 246 32.23 -4.41 -43.59
C ARG A 246 30.77 -4.12 -43.25
N GLY A 247 30.01 -3.75 -44.27
CA GLY A 247 28.56 -3.50 -44.20
C GLY A 247 27.72 -4.68 -44.67
N GLY A 248 26.43 -4.60 -44.33
CA GLY A 248 25.32 -5.47 -44.74
C GLY A 248 24.29 -5.45 -43.60
N GLY A 249 23.10 -4.85 -43.72
CA GLY A 249 22.08 -5.09 -44.73
C GLY A 249 20.91 -5.81 -44.03
N PHE A 250 20.06 -5.05 -43.34
CA PHE A 250 18.94 -5.57 -42.55
C PHE A 250 17.64 -5.57 -43.38
N ASP A 251 17.04 -6.76 -43.54
CA ASP A 251 15.81 -7.03 -44.28
C ASP A 251 14.60 -6.96 -43.33
N LEU A 252 13.59 -6.16 -43.69
CA LEU A 252 12.48 -5.73 -42.84
C LEU A 252 11.17 -6.16 -43.51
N GLY A 253 10.88 -7.47 -43.47
CA GLY A 253 9.93 -8.06 -44.41
C GLY A 253 9.20 -9.35 -44.04
N SER A 254 9.04 -9.73 -42.77
CA SER A 254 8.02 -10.71 -42.38
C SER A 254 7.88 -10.78 -40.86
N LEU A 255 6.70 -10.48 -40.29
CA LEU A 255 6.23 -11.00 -38.97
C LEU A 255 4.83 -10.49 -38.52
N PHE A 256 3.99 -9.95 -39.40
CA PHE A 256 2.61 -9.56 -39.06
C PHE A 256 1.57 -10.53 -39.61
N ALA A 257 1.21 -11.54 -38.81
CA ALA A 257 -0.10 -12.20 -38.86
C ALA A 257 -0.42 -12.82 -37.48
N LYS A 258 -1.00 -12.03 -36.57
CA LYS A 258 -1.63 -12.53 -35.33
C LYS A 258 -3.16 -12.55 -35.52
N PRO A 259 -3.87 -13.60 -35.07
CA PRO A 259 -5.33 -13.67 -35.10
C PRO A 259 -5.96 -12.69 -34.08
N PRO A 260 -7.21 -12.24 -34.31
CA PRO A 260 -7.83 -11.21 -33.49
C PRO A 260 -8.13 -11.70 -32.06
N PRO A 261 -8.02 -10.81 -31.05
CA PRO A 261 -8.30 -11.15 -29.67
C PRO A 261 -9.79 -11.39 -29.46
N SER A 262 -10.12 -12.52 -28.84
CA SER A 262 -11.45 -12.77 -28.28
C SER A 262 -11.81 -11.69 -27.25
N SER A 263 -12.96 -11.04 -27.46
CA SER A 263 -13.50 -9.96 -26.62
C SER A 263 -13.50 -10.30 -25.12
N MET A 264 -13.01 -9.36 -24.30
CA MET A 264 -12.96 -9.48 -22.83
C MET A 264 -14.32 -9.70 -22.16
N ALA A 265 -15.43 -9.43 -22.86
CA ALA A 265 -16.78 -9.69 -22.36
C ALA A 265 -17.00 -11.18 -22.05
N THR A 266 -16.38 -12.09 -22.80
CA THR A 266 -16.60 -13.55 -22.65
C THR A 266 -15.79 -14.16 -21.50
N ILE A 267 -14.72 -13.49 -21.06
CA ILE A 267 -13.86 -13.97 -19.94
C ILE A 267 -14.45 -13.53 -18.60
N ALA A 268 -15.04 -12.33 -18.52
CA ALA A 268 -15.69 -11.84 -17.31
C ALA A 268 -16.97 -12.63 -16.95
N GLU A 269 -17.79 -13.00 -17.95
CA GLU A 269 -18.98 -13.85 -17.72
C GLU A 269 -18.63 -15.25 -17.22
N ARG A 270 -17.54 -15.86 -17.75
CA ARG A 270 -17.10 -17.18 -17.31
C ARG A 270 -16.60 -17.17 -15.87
N ASN A 271 -15.94 -16.10 -15.43
CA ASN A 271 -15.42 -15.99 -14.06
C ASN A 271 -16.53 -15.69 -13.04
N TYR A 272 -17.57 -14.94 -13.42
CA TYR A 272 -18.70 -14.64 -12.52
C TYR A 272 -19.60 -15.87 -12.28
N GLY A 273 -19.78 -16.73 -13.30
CA GLY A 273 -20.50 -18.00 -13.16
C GLY A 273 -19.85 -18.95 -12.15
N GLN A 274 -18.52 -19.11 -12.23
CA GLN A 274 -17.77 -20.02 -11.34
C GLN A 274 -17.76 -19.55 -9.88
N ALA A 275 -17.72 -18.23 -9.62
CA ALA A 275 -17.76 -17.70 -8.25
C ALA A 275 -19.12 -17.91 -7.56
N LYS A 276 -20.22 -17.85 -8.31
CA LYS A 276 -21.58 -18.02 -7.78
C LYS A 276 -21.86 -19.46 -7.36
N ASP A 277 -21.34 -20.43 -8.11
CA ASP A 277 -21.50 -21.85 -7.79
C ASP A 277 -20.65 -22.28 -6.58
N ALA A 278 -19.44 -21.71 -6.42
CA ALA A 278 -18.60 -21.94 -5.25
C ALA A 278 -19.23 -21.41 -3.94
N ALA A 279 -19.84 -20.23 -3.97
CA ALA A 279 -20.52 -19.65 -2.80
C ALA A 279 -21.75 -20.48 -2.35
N LYS A 280 -22.46 -21.09 -3.30
CA LYS A 280 -23.64 -21.93 -3.01
C LYS A 280 -23.26 -23.25 -2.35
N GLN A 281 -22.10 -23.82 -2.68
CA GLN A 281 -21.59 -25.05 -2.07
C GLN A 281 -21.13 -24.81 -0.61
N GLN A 282 -20.52 -23.66 -0.31
CA GLN A 282 -20.08 -23.33 1.06
C GLN A 282 -21.24 -23.05 2.03
N ALA A 283 -22.34 -22.46 1.56
CA ALA A 283 -23.54 -22.24 2.38
C ALA A 283 -24.25 -23.54 2.78
N GLY A 284 -24.16 -24.59 1.97
CA GLY A 284 -24.74 -25.91 2.27
C GLY A 284 -24.03 -26.64 3.42
N THR A 285 -22.71 -26.48 3.55
CA THR A 285 -21.90 -27.19 4.55
C THR A 285 -22.06 -26.65 5.98
N VAL A 286 -22.37 -25.35 6.15
CA VAL A 286 -22.58 -24.75 7.48
C VAL A 286 -23.92 -25.21 8.08
N ARG A 287 -24.96 -25.36 7.25
CA ARG A 287 -26.30 -25.79 7.70
C ARG A 287 -26.33 -27.28 8.12
N ALA A 288 -25.44 -28.10 7.57
CA ALA A 288 -25.28 -29.51 7.95
C ALA A 288 -24.61 -29.68 9.33
N LYS A 289 -23.59 -28.86 9.66
CA LYS A 289 -22.88 -28.94 10.95
C LYS A 289 -23.72 -28.48 12.15
N VAL A 290 -24.60 -27.48 11.97
CA VAL A 290 -25.49 -27.01 13.05
C VAL A 290 -26.55 -28.06 13.44
N ARG A 291 -26.95 -28.93 12.50
CA ARG A 291 -27.95 -29.99 12.77
C ARG A 291 -27.38 -31.20 13.52
N GLN A 292 -26.08 -31.47 13.42
CA GLN A 292 -25.43 -32.57 14.16
C GLN A 292 -25.17 -32.26 15.64
N ALA A 293 -25.09 -30.98 16.02
CA ALA A 293 -24.83 -30.59 17.42
C ALA A 293 -26.09 -30.60 18.31
N ALA A 294 -27.30 -30.63 17.74
CA ALA A 294 -28.55 -30.52 18.49
C ALA A 294 -29.23 -31.88 18.81
N GLY A 295 -28.59 -33.02 18.51
CA GLY A 295 -29.22 -34.34 18.51
C GLY A 295 -28.74 -35.36 19.55
N ALA A 296 -27.99 -34.97 20.59
CA ALA A 296 -27.47 -35.91 21.59
C ALA A 296 -28.26 -35.82 22.91
N GLN A 297 -29.34 -36.60 23.04
CA GLN A 297 -29.97 -36.90 24.33
C GLN A 297 -29.35 -38.17 24.94
N PRO A 298 -29.06 -38.21 26.26
CA PRO A 298 -28.65 -39.43 26.93
C PRO A 298 -29.86 -40.31 27.27
N GLN A 299 -29.81 -41.58 26.87
CA GLN A 299 -30.79 -42.60 27.25
C GLN A 299 -30.50 -43.13 28.66
N GLU A 300 -31.49 -42.99 29.56
CA GLU A 300 -31.53 -43.66 30.85
C GLU A 300 -31.88 -45.15 30.66
N GLY A 301 -30.97 -46.04 31.04
CA GLY A 301 -31.19 -47.48 31.07
C GLY A 301 -31.71 -47.94 32.42
N THR A 302 -32.85 -48.60 32.41
CA THR A 302 -33.52 -49.21 33.57
C THR A 302 -33.04 -50.64 33.85
N ALA A 303 -32.94 -50.92 35.16
CA ALA A 303 -33.15 -52.20 35.85
C ALA A 303 -32.30 -53.45 35.51
N ARG A 304 -31.59 -53.96 36.53
CA ARG A 304 -31.73 -55.38 36.92
C ARG A 304 -31.55 -55.58 38.43
N ALA A 305 -32.60 -56.13 39.03
CA ALA A 305 -32.66 -56.56 40.42
C ALA A 305 -31.92 -57.91 40.63
N GLY A 306 -31.37 -58.11 41.82
CA GLY A 306 -30.92 -59.45 42.24
C GLY A 306 -30.01 -59.48 43.46
N GLY A 307 -30.62 -59.47 44.65
CA GLY A 307 -30.10 -60.21 45.81
C GLY A 307 -28.99 -59.57 46.64
N ARG A 308 -29.35 -59.08 47.83
CA ARG A 308 -28.86 -59.58 49.13
C ARG A 308 -29.49 -58.78 50.26
N LYS A 309 -30.51 -59.40 50.89
CA LYS A 309 -30.94 -59.11 52.25
C LYS A 309 -29.77 -59.46 53.19
N ALA A 310 -29.26 -58.48 53.92
CA ALA A 310 -28.65 -58.56 55.26
C ALA A 310 -27.57 -57.47 55.45
N ALA A 311 -27.97 -56.20 55.55
CA ALA A 311 -27.15 -55.13 56.13
C ALA A 311 -27.97 -53.87 56.50
N ALA A 312 -29.30 -54.00 56.65
CA ALA A 312 -30.19 -52.87 56.84
C ALA A 312 -30.43 -52.61 58.34
N ALA A 313 -29.45 -52.01 59.01
CA ALA A 313 -29.67 -51.35 60.32
C ALA A 313 -28.59 -50.32 60.70
N ALA A 314 -27.41 -50.31 60.09
CA ALA A 314 -26.29 -49.44 60.51
C ALA A 314 -25.95 -48.28 59.56
N SER A 315 -26.64 -48.11 58.42
CA SER A 315 -26.27 -47.09 57.40
C SER A 315 -27.21 -45.88 57.29
N ASN A 316 -28.28 -45.81 58.10
CA ASN A 316 -29.29 -44.73 58.01
C ASN A 316 -28.82 -43.34 58.51
N GLY A 317 -27.62 -43.23 59.09
CA GLY A 317 -27.05 -41.95 59.54
C GLY A 317 -26.10 -41.28 58.52
N ALA A 318 -25.45 -42.06 57.64
CA ALA A 318 -24.37 -41.55 56.78
C ALA A 318 -24.84 -41.05 55.39
N GLY A 319 -26.07 -41.38 54.97
CA GLY A 319 -26.63 -40.95 53.68
C GLY A 319 -27.12 -39.50 53.67
N LYS A 320 -27.70 -39.02 54.78
CA LYS A 320 -28.28 -37.66 54.88
C LYS A 320 -27.25 -36.55 54.75
N GLY A 321 -26.02 -36.77 55.23
CA GLY A 321 -24.94 -35.79 55.11
C GLY A 321 -24.45 -35.62 53.66
N LYS A 322 -24.42 -36.70 52.87
CA LYS A 322 -23.99 -36.65 51.47
C LYS A 322 -25.04 -35.99 50.57
N GLU A 323 -26.33 -36.23 50.82
CA GLU A 323 -27.41 -35.55 50.09
C GLU A 323 -27.46 -34.04 50.41
N ALA A 324 -27.26 -33.65 51.67
CA ALA A 324 -27.21 -32.23 52.03
C ALA A 324 -26.03 -31.51 51.36
N ALA A 325 -24.85 -32.15 51.31
CA ALA A 325 -23.69 -31.60 50.63
C ALA A 325 -23.89 -31.49 49.11
N GLN A 326 -24.53 -32.48 48.47
CA GLN A 326 -24.85 -32.43 47.05
C GLN A 326 -25.87 -31.33 46.72
N ARG A 327 -26.91 -31.16 47.55
CA ARG A 327 -27.89 -30.07 47.37
C ARG A 327 -27.25 -28.70 47.52
N ALA A 328 -26.34 -28.52 48.49
CA ALA A 328 -25.59 -27.28 48.65
C ALA A 328 -24.68 -26.99 47.44
N ALA A 329 -24.01 -28.01 46.89
CA ALA A 329 -23.17 -27.86 45.70
C ALA A 329 -23.99 -27.51 44.44
N VAL A 330 -25.15 -28.15 44.26
CA VAL A 330 -26.08 -27.83 43.16
C VAL A 330 -26.62 -26.41 43.29
N GLN A 331 -27.00 -25.99 44.50
CA GLN A 331 -27.51 -24.64 44.76
C GLN A 331 -26.44 -23.58 44.49
N LYS A 332 -25.18 -23.84 44.86
CA LYS A 332 -24.04 -22.95 44.56
C LYS A 332 -23.81 -22.83 43.05
N ARG A 333 -23.81 -23.95 42.31
CA ARG A 333 -23.69 -23.92 40.84
C ARG A 333 -24.85 -23.17 40.17
N LEU A 334 -26.05 -23.32 40.70
CA LEU A 334 -27.22 -22.62 40.16
C LEU A 334 -27.09 -21.11 40.39
N GLN A 335 -26.60 -20.69 41.57
CA GLN A 335 -26.30 -19.28 41.85
C GLN A 335 -25.21 -18.73 40.91
N GLU A 336 -24.10 -19.46 40.72
CA GLU A 336 -23.03 -19.09 39.80
C GLU A 336 -23.54 -18.94 38.35
N LEU A 337 -24.33 -19.89 37.86
CA LEU A 337 -24.93 -19.82 36.51
C LEU A 337 -25.91 -18.64 36.37
N THR A 338 -26.71 -18.35 37.40
CA THR A 338 -27.61 -17.19 37.36
C THR A 338 -26.87 -15.85 37.40
N ALA A 339 -25.73 -15.78 38.09
CA ALA A 339 -24.87 -14.59 38.09
C ALA A 339 -24.21 -14.39 36.72
N ALA A 340 -23.62 -15.45 36.15
CA ALA A 340 -23.02 -15.41 34.81
C ALA A 340 -24.05 -15.06 33.71
N ALA A 341 -25.29 -15.57 33.81
CA ALA A 341 -26.35 -15.22 32.88
C ALA A 341 -26.76 -13.74 32.96
N ARG A 342 -26.73 -13.13 34.16
CA ARG A 342 -27.01 -11.70 34.33
C ARG A 342 -25.88 -10.84 33.78
N GLU A 343 -24.63 -11.20 34.04
CA GLU A 343 -23.45 -10.50 33.50
C GLU A 343 -23.45 -10.52 31.96
N ALA A 344 -23.65 -11.70 31.35
CA ALA A 344 -23.76 -11.83 29.90
C ALA A 344 -24.93 -11.02 29.31
N GLN A 345 -26.04 -10.90 30.05
CA GLN A 345 -27.18 -10.07 29.63
C GLN A 345 -26.85 -8.57 29.68
N GLU A 346 -26.05 -8.12 30.65
CA GLU A 346 -25.60 -6.73 30.74
C GLU A 346 -24.59 -6.40 29.65
N GLU A 347 -23.63 -7.28 29.37
CA GLU A 347 -22.70 -7.14 28.23
C GLU A 347 -23.43 -7.09 26.88
N ALA A 348 -24.45 -7.93 26.70
CA ALA A 348 -25.30 -7.89 25.50
C ALA A 348 -26.07 -6.57 25.37
N LYS A 349 -26.53 -5.98 26.48
CA LYS A 349 -27.19 -4.66 26.47
C LYS A 349 -26.19 -3.54 26.16
N GLN A 350 -24.98 -3.60 26.71
CA GLN A 350 -23.95 -2.60 26.47
C GLN A 350 -23.46 -2.62 25.02
N SER A 351 -23.19 -3.81 24.46
CA SER A 351 -22.84 -3.97 23.05
C SER A 351 -23.98 -3.56 22.12
N GLY A 352 -25.24 -3.89 22.46
CA GLY A 352 -26.41 -3.43 21.72
C GLY A 352 -26.62 -1.91 21.76
N LYS A 353 -26.17 -1.22 22.81
CA LYS A 353 -26.17 0.25 22.88
C LYS A 353 -25.04 0.83 22.03
N ALA A 354 -23.83 0.29 22.14
CA ALA A 354 -22.68 0.71 21.35
C ALA A 354 -22.93 0.59 19.83
N LEU A 355 -23.59 -0.49 19.39
CA LEU A 355 -23.98 -0.67 17.98
C LEU A 355 -24.99 0.40 17.52
N ARG A 356 -25.98 0.75 18.34
CA ARG A 356 -26.94 1.81 17.98
C ARG A 356 -26.32 3.20 17.95
N ASP A 357 -25.40 3.49 18.87
CA ASP A 357 -24.66 4.74 18.87
C ASP A 357 -23.73 4.83 17.66
N PHE A 358 -23.11 3.71 17.26
CA PHE A 358 -22.35 3.60 16.02
C PHE A 358 -23.23 3.84 14.78
N GLU A 359 -24.38 3.16 14.65
CA GLU A 359 -25.34 3.38 13.55
C GLU A 359 -25.75 4.85 13.46
N ARG A 360 -26.09 5.47 14.60
CA ARG A 360 -26.49 6.88 14.66
C ARG A 360 -25.37 7.83 14.24
N SER A 361 -24.12 7.52 14.61
CA SER A 361 -22.94 8.31 14.22
C SER A 361 -22.60 8.15 12.73
N SER A 362 -22.81 6.96 12.16
CA SER A 362 -22.50 6.63 10.76
C SER A 362 -23.55 7.16 9.76
N ALA A 363 -24.77 7.45 10.21
CA ALA A 363 -25.84 7.98 9.37
C ALA A 363 -25.54 9.39 8.81
N GLY A 364 -24.75 10.21 9.52
CA GLY A 364 -24.33 11.54 9.05
C GLY A 364 -23.41 11.47 7.82
N PRO A 365 -22.27 10.76 7.91
CA PRO A 365 -21.37 10.56 6.77
C PRO A 365 -22.05 9.91 5.56
N LEU A 366 -22.97 8.95 5.76
CA LEU A 366 -23.71 8.33 4.67
C LEU A 366 -24.60 9.33 3.92
N ARG A 367 -25.31 10.21 4.64
CA ARG A 367 -26.10 11.29 4.02
C ARG A 367 -25.23 12.29 3.27
N GLN A 368 -24.06 12.64 3.81
CA GLN A 368 -23.10 13.51 3.11
C GLN A 368 -22.58 12.84 1.83
N ALA A 369 -22.32 11.53 1.85
CA ALA A 369 -21.90 10.78 0.68
C ALA A 369 -23.02 10.71 -0.40
N GLU A 370 -24.28 10.54 0.00
CA GLU A 370 -25.42 10.60 -0.92
C GLU A 370 -25.59 11.99 -1.54
N GLN A 371 -25.44 13.06 -0.74
CA GLN A 371 -25.48 14.44 -1.24
C GLN A 371 -24.34 14.70 -2.23
N ALA A 372 -23.11 14.25 -1.93
CA ALA A 372 -21.99 14.36 -2.85
C ALA A 372 -22.23 13.62 -4.17
N ARG A 373 -22.82 12.41 -4.13
CA ARG A 373 -23.22 11.68 -5.35
C ARG A 373 -24.25 12.42 -6.18
N ALA A 374 -25.24 13.04 -5.53
CA ALA A 374 -26.25 13.84 -6.23
C ALA A 374 -25.63 15.07 -6.92
N VAL A 375 -24.65 15.71 -6.28
CA VAL A 375 -23.91 16.83 -6.87
C VAL A 375 -23.07 16.37 -8.08
N ILE A 376 -22.35 15.25 -7.95
CA ILE A 376 -21.58 14.67 -9.06
C ILE A 376 -22.48 14.35 -10.25
N ALA A 377 -23.66 13.77 -10.01
CA ALA A 377 -24.62 13.43 -11.07
C ALA A 377 -25.13 14.69 -11.81
N ARG A 378 -25.35 15.80 -11.10
CA ARG A 378 -25.73 17.09 -11.73
C ARG A 378 -24.61 17.61 -12.62
N TYR A 379 -23.38 17.64 -12.12
CA TYR A 379 -22.24 18.08 -12.93
C TYR A 379 -22.02 17.19 -14.15
N ALA A 380 -22.20 15.87 -14.03
CA ALA A 380 -22.13 14.96 -15.18
C ALA A 380 -23.17 15.33 -16.26
N SER A 381 -24.43 15.54 -15.86
CA SER A 381 -25.48 15.96 -16.81
C SER A 381 -25.23 17.33 -17.44
N GLU A 382 -24.69 18.29 -16.67
CA GLU A 382 -24.30 19.60 -17.18
C GLU A 382 -23.16 19.47 -18.21
N THR A 383 -22.15 18.63 -17.95
CA THR A 383 -21.06 18.39 -18.90
C THR A 383 -21.53 17.72 -20.19
N GLU A 384 -22.46 16.77 -20.12
CA GLU A 384 -23.05 16.13 -21.30
C GLU A 384 -23.82 17.16 -22.14
N SER A 385 -24.63 18.02 -21.49
CA SER A 385 -25.35 19.07 -22.21
C SER A 385 -24.42 20.13 -22.84
N ALA A 386 -23.34 20.50 -22.15
CA ALA A 386 -22.34 21.41 -22.67
C ALA A 386 -21.60 20.81 -23.87
N GLN A 387 -21.30 19.52 -23.83
CA GLN A 387 -20.70 18.80 -24.95
C GLN A 387 -21.64 18.77 -26.16
N GLN A 388 -22.93 18.49 -25.97
CA GLN A 388 -23.93 18.54 -27.05
C GLN A 388 -24.05 19.94 -27.66
N GLN A 389 -24.00 21.00 -26.85
CA GLN A 389 -23.99 22.38 -27.35
C GLN A 389 -22.74 22.69 -28.18
N ALA A 390 -21.57 22.22 -27.75
CA ALA A 390 -20.32 22.39 -28.48
C ALA A 390 -20.34 21.65 -29.83
N GLU A 391 -20.88 20.42 -29.87
CA GLU A 391 -21.05 19.66 -31.11
C GLU A 391 -22.01 20.36 -32.10
N MET A 392 -23.15 20.87 -31.61
CA MET A 392 -24.08 21.65 -32.43
C MET A 392 -23.45 22.94 -32.98
N ALA A 393 -22.65 23.64 -32.16
CA ALA A 393 -21.93 24.84 -32.59
C ALA A 393 -20.89 24.51 -33.68
N ALA A 394 -20.13 23.42 -33.51
CA ALA A 394 -19.17 22.96 -34.50
C ALA A 394 -19.83 22.55 -35.83
N GLU A 395 -21.00 21.91 -35.78
CA GLU A 395 -21.78 21.61 -36.98
C GLU A 395 -22.31 22.87 -37.67
N ALA A 396 -22.77 23.86 -36.89
CA ALA A 396 -23.23 25.14 -37.42
C ALA A 396 -22.09 25.89 -38.13
N GLU A 397 -20.88 25.89 -37.56
CA GLU A 397 -19.70 26.50 -38.17
C GLU A 397 -19.33 25.80 -39.49
N LYS A 398 -19.36 24.47 -39.54
CA LYS A 398 -19.13 23.70 -40.77
C LYS A 398 -20.15 24.05 -41.86
N LYS A 399 -21.44 24.17 -41.50
CA LYS A 399 -22.51 24.57 -42.45
C LYS A 399 -22.31 26.00 -42.95
N ALA A 400 -21.98 26.94 -42.07
CA ALA A 400 -21.68 28.32 -42.44
C ALA A 400 -20.48 28.38 -43.41
N ALA A 401 -19.40 27.64 -43.12
CA ALA A 401 -18.23 27.57 -43.99
C ALA A 401 -18.55 26.99 -45.38
N GLN A 402 -19.45 26.00 -45.47
CA GLN A 402 -19.94 25.46 -46.74
C GLN A 402 -20.74 26.51 -47.53
N GLN A 403 -21.67 27.21 -46.87
CA GLN A 403 -22.45 28.28 -47.49
C GLN A 403 -21.56 29.42 -48.01
N PHE A 404 -20.51 29.80 -47.26
CA PHE A 404 -19.53 30.79 -47.73
C PHE A 404 -18.76 30.31 -48.98
N LYS A 405 -18.39 29.03 -49.04
CA LYS A 405 -17.72 28.46 -50.23
C LYS A 405 -18.64 28.47 -51.45
N GLU A 406 -19.91 28.09 -51.29
CA GLU A 406 -20.91 28.12 -52.36
C GLU A 406 -21.18 29.56 -52.85
N ALA A 407 -21.38 30.50 -51.94
CA ALA A 407 -21.56 31.91 -52.27
C ALA A 407 -20.35 32.48 -53.04
N ALA A 408 -19.13 32.14 -52.62
CA ALA A 408 -17.91 32.55 -53.30
C ALA A 408 -17.78 31.92 -54.71
N ALA A 409 -18.22 30.68 -54.90
CA ALA A 409 -18.27 30.04 -56.22
C ALA A 409 -19.27 30.73 -57.15
N ASN A 410 -20.49 31.00 -56.67
CA ASN A 410 -21.52 31.70 -57.43
C ASN A 410 -21.07 33.11 -57.85
N LEU A 411 -20.39 33.84 -56.96
CA LEU A 411 -19.85 35.17 -57.27
C LEU A 411 -18.79 35.11 -58.39
N ARG A 412 -17.92 34.10 -58.39
CA ARG A 412 -16.94 33.89 -59.46
C ARG A 412 -17.61 33.56 -60.80
N GLU A 413 -18.70 32.80 -60.80
CA GLU A 413 -19.46 32.51 -62.02
C GLU A 413 -20.13 33.77 -62.58
N LEU A 414 -20.77 34.58 -61.72
CA LEU A 414 -21.33 35.87 -62.13
C LEU A 414 -20.26 36.80 -62.71
N GLN A 415 -19.08 36.90 -62.09
CA GLN A 415 -17.96 37.68 -62.63
C GLN A 415 -17.48 37.20 -64.00
N LYS A 416 -17.50 35.88 -64.25
CA LYS A 416 -17.18 35.32 -65.57
C LYS A 416 -18.22 35.66 -66.62
N SER A 417 -19.52 35.65 -66.26
CA SER A 417 -20.59 36.01 -67.20
C SER A 417 -20.64 37.48 -67.58
N LEU A 418 -20.02 38.36 -66.78
CA LEU A 418 -20.02 39.81 -66.98
C LEU A 418 -18.85 40.29 -67.85
N ARG A 419 -17.86 39.44 -68.09
CA ARG A 419 -16.73 39.66 -69.01
C ARG A 419 -17.04 39.02 -70.35
#